data_AF-A0A2I0QHK6-F1
#
_entry.id   AF-A0A2I0QHK6-F1
#
_cell.length_a   1.000
_cell.length_b   1.000
_cell.length_c   1.000
_cell.angle_alpha   90.00
_cell.angle_beta   90.00
_cell.angle_gamma   90.00
#
_symmetry.space_group_name_H-M   'P 1'
#
loop_
_entity.id
_entity.type
_entity.pdbx_description
1 polymer ?
#
loop_
_entity_poly.entity_id
_entity_poly.type
_entity_poly.pdbx_seq_one_letter_code
_entity_poly.pdbx_strand_id
1 'polypeptide(L)'
;MTIRKNQKTIDEIKEKVLNNIRSFGFIVKRNENLGKTIYSIDNDRIFVDIIYASLNNREEYFFGIEQEQFEKMYEKTRNFFQIFVCENEKQAFIIPLSFMIEILKDVKATDHTSFRQWKPIIKVKNGLYVLRLFGHYNITDYLNRYDYLATDEKELGLLKTLDIRYTPEIRIQRAEEEYKNIAEENDLNKESIHSTTIDMLKNIGKWNGFNVLTESKPLRMDNSPYNIDCLWYKGDDLYLAIEVCDKGNVEKDKDALKLAKSFGARKVIIVSNINKLERIRKIFMFNGEIKFWTEVWSFERVFKMYKLGKEFFENFEKFKTYNWNENLMEYL
;
A
#
# COMPACT_ATOMS: atom_id res chain seq x y z
N MET A 1 28.91 -22.52 -3.36
CA MET A 1 28.81 -23.56 -2.32
C MET A 1 28.05 -22.95 -1.15
N THR A 2 26.73 -23.08 -1.11
CA THR A 2 25.93 -22.49 -0.02
C THR A 2 26.35 -23.14 1.29
N ILE A 3 26.80 -22.36 2.28
CA ILE A 3 27.06 -22.87 3.62
C ILE A 3 25.69 -23.06 4.26
N ARG A 4 25.06 -24.20 4.00
CA ARG A 4 23.73 -24.51 4.54
C ARG A 4 23.86 -24.66 6.05
N LYS A 5 23.13 -23.84 6.81
CA LYS A 5 23.03 -24.02 8.27
C LYS A 5 22.48 -25.42 8.57
N ASN A 6 22.92 -25.99 9.69
CA ASN A 6 22.38 -27.27 10.14
C ASN A 6 20.88 -27.13 10.47
N GLN A 7 20.15 -28.25 10.47
CA GLN A 7 18.70 -28.23 10.65
C GLN A 7 18.27 -27.62 11.99
N LYS A 8 19.01 -27.90 13.07
CA LYS A 8 18.75 -27.34 14.40
C LYS A 8 18.76 -25.80 14.38
N THR A 9 19.77 -25.19 13.77
CA THR A 9 19.85 -23.73 13.64
C THR A 9 18.73 -23.16 12.78
N ILE A 10 18.33 -23.87 11.72
CA ILE A 10 17.19 -23.45 10.89
C ILE A 10 15.90 -23.46 11.72
N ASP A 11 15.68 -24.51 12.51
CA ASP A 11 14.50 -24.64 13.36
C ASP A 11 14.47 -23.57 14.45
N GLU A 12 15.62 -23.25 15.07
CA GLU A 12 15.76 -22.14 16.02
C GLU A 12 15.40 -20.78 15.39
N ILE A 13 15.81 -20.53 14.14
CA ILE A 13 15.47 -19.29 13.41
C ILE A 13 13.96 -19.24 13.11
N LYS A 14 13.38 -20.34 12.63
CA LYS A 14 11.94 -20.42 12.39
C LYS A 14 11.15 -20.24 13.67
N GLU A 15 11.62 -20.80 14.78
CA GLU A 15 10.99 -20.64 16.09
C GLU A 15 11.04 -19.18 16.57
N LYS A 16 12.10 -18.43 16.30
CA LYS A 16 12.12 -16.98 16.55
C LYS A 16 11.09 -16.23 15.71
N VAL A 17 10.93 -16.57 14.43
CA VAL A 17 9.88 -15.98 13.57
C VAL A 17 8.49 -16.31 14.12
N LEU A 18 8.27 -17.55 14.57
CA LEU A 18 7.01 -17.96 15.22
C LEU A 18 6.80 -17.23 16.54
N ASN A 19 7.85 -17.01 17.33
CA ASN A 19 7.79 -16.23 18.57
C ASN A 19 7.47 -14.76 18.31
N ASN A 20 7.97 -14.18 17.22
CA ASN A 20 7.53 -12.85 16.78
C ASN A 20 6.03 -12.86 16.47
N ILE A 21 5.51 -13.89 15.80
CA ILE A 21 4.06 -13.98 15.57
C ILE A 21 3.30 -14.11 16.90
N ARG A 22 3.74 -14.98 17.80
CA ARG A 22 3.09 -15.20 19.10
C ARG A 22 3.13 -13.98 20.01
N SER A 23 4.16 -13.13 19.91
CA SER A 23 4.26 -11.92 20.73
C SER A 23 3.15 -10.91 20.43
N PHE A 24 2.45 -11.04 19.29
CA PHE A 24 1.25 -10.28 18.95
C PHE A 24 -0.05 -10.87 19.51
N GLY A 25 0.03 -11.88 20.38
CA GLY A 25 -1.14 -12.54 20.97
C GLY A 25 -1.75 -13.64 20.08
N PHE A 26 -1.15 -13.92 18.94
CA PHE A 26 -1.58 -14.97 18.04
C PHE A 26 -1.27 -16.36 18.60
N ILE A 27 -2.25 -17.25 18.53
CA ILE A 27 -2.06 -18.68 18.78
C ILE A 27 -1.54 -19.31 17.51
N VAL A 28 -0.33 -19.89 17.54
CA VAL A 28 0.28 -20.53 16.37
C VAL A 28 0.39 -22.04 16.58
N LYS A 29 -0.16 -22.81 15.64
CA LYS A 29 -0.14 -24.28 15.64
C LYS A 29 0.42 -24.78 14.32
N ARG A 30 1.32 -25.76 14.36
CA ARG A 30 1.78 -26.41 13.12
C ARG A 30 0.66 -27.30 12.56
N ASN A 31 0.48 -27.30 11.25
CA ASN A 31 -0.54 -28.11 10.58
C ASN A 31 0.12 -29.16 9.67
N GLU A 32 0.51 -30.29 10.27
CA GLU A 32 1.28 -31.34 9.56
C GLU A 32 0.50 -32.00 8.40
N ASN A 33 -0.83 -31.97 8.45
CA ASN A 33 -1.71 -32.47 7.39
C ASN A 33 -1.67 -31.59 6.11
N LEU A 34 -1.25 -30.34 6.25
CA LEU A 34 -1.12 -29.38 5.15
C LEU A 34 0.32 -29.23 4.68
N GLY A 35 1.30 -29.55 5.52
CA GLY A 35 2.71 -29.56 5.16
C GLY A 35 3.63 -29.35 6.35
N LYS A 36 4.91 -29.69 6.18
CA LYS A 36 5.92 -29.55 7.26
C LYS A 36 6.24 -28.10 7.59
N THR A 37 5.96 -27.18 6.68
CA THR A 37 6.25 -25.74 6.82
C THR A 37 5.00 -24.90 7.04
N ILE A 38 3.81 -25.53 7.09
CA ILE A 38 2.53 -24.87 7.27
C ILE A 38 2.17 -24.75 8.75
N TYR A 39 1.74 -23.55 9.13
CA TYR A 39 1.20 -23.23 10.45
C TYR A 39 -0.15 -22.57 10.28
N SER A 40 -1.07 -22.86 11.19
CA SER A 40 -2.28 -22.07 11.38
C SER A 40 -2.11 -21.09 12.52
N ILE A 41 -2.76 -19.94 12.35
CA ILE A 41 -2.76 -18.81 13.25
C ILE A 41 -4.22 -18.51 13.62
N ASP A 42 -4.43 -18.25 14.91
CA ASP A 42 -5.72 -17.90 15.51
C ASP A 42 -6.87 -18.82 15.08
N ASN A 43 -6.76 -20.10 15.47
CA ASN A 43 -7.78 -21.12 15.22
C ASN A 43 -8.12 -21.29 13.73
N ASP A 44 -7.10 -21.47 12.91
CA ASP A 44 -7.23 -21.72 11.46
C ASP A 44 -7.82 -20.54 10.65
N ARG A 45 -7.88 -19.34 11.22
CA ARG A 45 -8.27 -18.11 10.50
C ARG A 45 -7.25 -17.68 9.45
N ILE A 46 -5.98 -17.84 9.77
CA ILE A 46 -4.86 -17.49 8.91
C ILE A 46 -3.94 -18.69 8.81
N PHE A 47 -3.37 -18.90 7.62
CA PHE A 47 -2.35 -19.90 7.40
C PHE A 47 -1.07 -19.24 6.92
N VAL A 48 0.07 -19.75 7.38
CA VAL A 48 1.39 -19.27 6.96
C VAL A 48 2.28 -20.44 6.56
N ASP A 49 3.03 -20.27 5.47
CA ASP A 49 4.06 -21.21 5.05
C ASP A 49 5.45 -20.60 5.30
N ILE A 50 6.20 -21.13 6.27
CA ILE A 50 7.50 -20.60 6.68
C ILE A 50 8.64 -21.40 6.05
N ILE A 51 9.27 -20.80 5.05
CA ILE A 51 10.40 -21.36 4.32
C ILE A 51 11.68 -20.56 4.59
N TYR A 52 12.83 -21.25 4.60
CA TYR A 52 14.11 -20.68 5.01
C TYR A 52 15.17 -20.90 3.93
N ALA A 53 16.03 -19.91 3.73
CA ALA A 53 17.21 -20.01 2.88
C ALA A 53 18.42 -19.33 3.53
N SER A 54 19.60 -19.93 3.31
CA SER A 54 20.90 -19.32 3.67
C SER A 54 21.50 -18.61 2.46
N LEU A 55 22.30 -17.58 2.72
CA LEU A 55 23.01 -16.82 1.71
C LEU A 55 24.01 -17.73 0.99
N ASN A 56 24.00 -17.71 -0.33
CA ASN A 56 24.97 -18.44 -1.13
C ASN A 56 26.17 -17.54 -1.54
N ASN A 57 27.12 -18.11 -2.28
CA ASN A 57 28.31 -17.39 -2.77
C ASN A 57 28.01 -16.28 -3.79
N ARG A 58 26.77 -16.20 -4.28
CA ARG A 58 26.30 -15.16 -5.22
C ARG A 58 25.47 -14.09 -4.51
N GLU A 59 25.47 -14.08 -3.18
CA GLU A 59 24.65 -13.18 -2.36
C GLU A 59 23.15 -13.33 -2.63
N GLU A 60 22.73 -14.57 -2.90
CA GLU A 60 21.36 -14.95 -3.24
C GLU A 60 20.80 -15.96 -2.22
N TYR A 61 19.51 -15.84 -1.95
CA TYR A 61 18.72 -16.76 -1.12
C TYR A 61 17.82 -17.62 -2.00
N PHE A 62 18.03 -18.94 -2.00
CA PHE A 62 17.28 -19.88 -2.84
C PHE A 62 16.18 -20.56 -2.05
N PHE A 63 14.96 -20.45 -2.55
CA PHE A 63 13.78 -21.06 -1.94
C PHE A 63 13.15 -22.09 -2.88
N GLY A 64 12.38 -23.00 -2.29
CA GLY A 64 11.51 -23.92 -2.99
C GLY A 64 10.09 -23.78 -2.45
N ILE A 65 9.13 -23.54 -3.34
CA ILE A 65 7.70 -23.57 -3.02
C ILE A 65 7.12 -24.77 -3.74
N GLU A 66 6.64 -25.76 -2.97
CA GLU A 66 6.02 -26.95 -3.52
C GLU A 66 4.66 -26.59 -4.13
N GLN A 67 4.48 -26.92 -5.42
CA GLN A 67 3.31 -26.52 -6.20
C GLN A 67 2.02 -27.05 -5.57
N GLU A 68 1.99 -28.35 -5.26
CA GLU A 68 0.82 -29.02 -4.71
C GLU A 68 0.44 -28.47 -3.33
N GLN A 69 1.44 -28.22 -2.46
CA GLN A 69 1.20 -27.60 -1.15
C GLN A 69 0.59 -26.20 -1.30
N PHE A 70 1.14 -25.37 -2.18
CA PHE A 70 0.65 -24.01 -2.42
C PHE A 70 -0.75 -24.00 -3.03
N GLU A 71 -1.01 -24.83 -4.04
CA GLU A 71 -2.32 -24.94 -4.69
C GLU A 71 -3.39 -25.42 -3.71
N LYS A 72 -3.08 -26.42 -2.88
CA LYS A 72 -3.97 -26.88 -1.80
C LYS A 72 -4.30 -25.76 -0.81
N MET A 73 -3.33 -24.91 -0.46
CA MET A 73 -3.55 -23.77 0.43
C MET A 73 -4.39 -22.68 -0.25
N TYR A 74 -4.10 -22.40 -1.52
CA TYR A 74 -4.84 -21.46 -2.36
C TYR A 74 -6.32 -21.81 -2.48
N GLU A 75 -6.65 -23.09 -2.65
CA GLU A 75 -8.04 -23.57 -2.73
C GLU A 75 -8.76 -23.49 -1.38
N LYS A 76 -8.03 -23.66 -0.26
CA LYS A 76 -8.62 -23.75 1.07
C LYS A 76 -8.93 -22.39 1.70
N THR A 77 -8.08 -21.37 1.50
CA THR A 77 -8.24 -20.08 2.17
C THR A 77 -7.65 -18.91 1.40
N ARG A 78 -8.29 -17.74 1.51
CA ARG A 78 -7.74 -16.47 1.02
C ARG A 78 -6.76 -15.83 2.01
N ASN A 79 -6.80 -16.24 3.27
CA ASN A 79 -5.94 -15.72 4.35
C ASN A 79 -4.69 -16.59 4.50
N PHE A 80 -3.92 -16.70 3.42
CA PHE A 80 -2.67 -17.44 3.39
C PHE A 80 -1.49 -16.50 3.12
N PHE A 81 -0.36 -16.74 3.79
CA PHE A 81 0.87 -15.96 3.60
C PHE A 81 2.08 -16.87 3.39
N GLN A 82 2.93 -16.51 2.43
CA GLN A 82 4.25 -17.11 2.28
C GLN A 82 5.26 -16.29 3.07
N ILE A 83 5.93 -16.91 4.03
CA ILE A 83 6.98 -16.28 4.82
C ILE A 83 8.34 -16.78 4.35
N PHE A 84 9.11 -15.89 3.74
CA PHE A 84 10.49 -16.17 3.35
C PHE A 84 11.45 -15.69 4.44
N VAL A 85 12.21 -16.59 5.03
CA VAL A 85 13.23 -16.25 6.04
C VAL A 85 14.62 -16.35 5.42
N CYS A 86 15.28 -15.20 5.26
CA CYS A 86 16.63 -15.09 4.73
C CYS A 86 17.63 -15.02 5.90
N GLU A 87 18.46 -16.04 6.11
CA GLU A 87 19.53 -16.08 7.14
C GLU A 87 19.14 -16.00 8.62
N ASN A 88 18.20 -15.15 9.03
CA ASN A 88 17.78 -14.90 10.41
C ASN A 88 16.38 -14.29 10.48
N GLU A 89 15.84 -14.19 11.70
CA GLU A 89 14.48 -13.72 11.98
C GLU A 89 14.23 -12.25 11.62
N LYS A 90 15.28 -11.42 11.52
CA LYS A 90 15.15 -10.00 11.16
C LYS A 90 15.01 -9.78 9.66
N GLN A 91 15.20 -10.84 8.88
CA GLN A 91 15.12 -10.87 7.43
C GLN A 91 13.99 -11.82 6.99
N ALA A 92 12.84 -11.69 7.63
CA ALA A 92 11.62 -12.42 7.29
C ALA A 92 10.71 -11.56 6.41
N PHE A 93 10.27 -12.06 5.26
CA PHE A 93 9.36 -11.37 4.35
C PHE A 93 7.97 -12.00 4.43
N ILE A 94 6.96 -11.23 4.83
CA ILE A 94 5.58 -11.70 5.03
C ILE A 94 4.77 -11.40 3.77
N ILE A 95 4.70 -12.34 2.83
CA ILE A 95 4.09 -12.11 1.51
C ILE A 95 2.63 -12.60 1.49
N PRO A 96 1.64 -11.75 1.18
CA PRO A 96 0.25 -12.17 1.05
C PRO A 96 0.03 -13.06 -0.16
N LEU A 97 -0.92 -14.00 -0.06
CA LEU A 97 -1.30 -14.91 -1.15
C LEU A 97 -1.60 -14.18 -2.46
N SER A 98 -2.28 -13.03 -2.41
CA SER A 98 -2.61 -12.23 -3.60
C SER A 98 -1.38 -11.85 -4.43
N PHE A 99 -0.30 -11.43 -3.76
CA PHE A 99 0.95 -11.09 -4.43
C PHE A 99 1.71 -12.34 -4.90
N MET A 100 1.67 -13.43 -4.13
CA MET A 100 2.27 -14.70 -4.56
C MET A 100 1.61 -15.26 -5.83
N ILE A 101 0.27 -15.19 -5.94
CA ILE A 101 -0.44 -15.62 -7.16
C ILE A 101 0.04 -14.80 -8.36
N GLU A 102 0.21 -13.49 -8.19
CA GLU A 102 0.70 -12.61 -9.26
C GLU A 102 2.11 -13.00 -9.73
N ILE A 103 3.00 -13.37 -8.80
CA ILE A 103 4.35 -13.85 -9.10
C ILE A 103 4.31 -15.21 -9.84
N LEU A 104 3.35 -16.07 -9.52
CA LEU A 104 3.30 -17.46 -9.98
C LEU A 104 2.44 -17.69 -11.23
N LYS A 105 1.51 -16.79 -11.56
CA LYS A 105 0.46 -16.99 -12.58
C LYS A 105 0.96 -17.47 -13.96
N ASP A 106 2.15 -17.05 -14.37
CA ASP A 106 2.74 -17.36 -15.68
C ASP A 106 3.95 -18.30 -15.58
N VAL A 107 4.22 -18.86 -14.39
CA VAL A 107 5.42 -19.66 -14.14
C VAL A 107 5.04 -21.11 -13.91
N LYS A 108 5.54 -22.00 -14.77
CA LYS A 108 5.44 -23.44 -14.53
C LYS A 108 6.44 -23.85 -13.46
N ALA A 109 5.97 -24.61 -12.47
CA ALA A 109 6.85 -25.24 -11.52
C ALA A 109 7.77 -26.24 -12.23
N THR A 110 9.00 -26.34 -11.76
CA THR A 110 9.99 -27.28 -12.29
C THR A 110 9.82 -28.65 -11.65
N ASP A 111 9.94 -29.71 -12.45
CA ASP A 111 9.96 -31.07 -11.94
C ASP A 111 11.22 -31.27 -11.07
N HIS A 112 10.99 -31.62 -9.81
CA HIS A 112 11.97 -32.22 -8.92
C HIS A 112 11.68 -33.73 -8.85
N THR A 113 12.67 -34.54 -8.48
CA THR A 113 12.62 -36.01 -8.52
C THR A 113 11.39 -36.66 -7.85
N SER A 114 10.66 -35.95 -7.00
CA SER A 114 9.46 -36.44 -6.32
C SER A 114 8.29 -35.45 -6.23
N PHE A 115 8.42 -34.21 -6.73
CA PHE A 115 7.38 -33.18 -6.65
C PHE A 115 7.69 -32.02 -7.60
N ARG A 116 6.71 -31.16 -7.86
CA ARG A 116 6.92 -29.91 -8.60
C ARG A 116 7.15 -28.75 -7.66
N GLN A 117 8.11 -27.89 -7.99
CA GLN A 117 8.37 -26.69 -7.20
C GLN A 117 8.71 -25.46 -8.05
N TRP A 118 8.25 -24.31 -7.59
CA TRP A 118 8.80 -23.02 -8.01
C TRP A 118 10.06 -22.72 -7.20
N LYS A 119 11.05 -22.07 -7.84
CA LYS A 119 12.37 -21.82 -7.26
C LYS A 119 12.66 -20.31 -7.17
N PRO A 120 11.94 -19.55 -6.34
CA PRO A 120 12.19 -18.12 -6.22
C PRO A 120 13.54 -17.85 -5.55
N ILE A 121 14.17 -16.75 -5.98
CA ILE A 121 15.47 -16.31 -5.51
C ILE A 121 15.32 -14.90 -4.97
N ILE A 122 15.67 -14.67 -3.71
CA ILE A 122 15.73 -13.32 -3.13
C ILE A 122 17.18 -12.85 -3.15
N LYS A 123 17.43 -11.60 -3.54
CA LYS A 123 18.75 -10.97 -3.43
C LYS A 123 18.64 -9.49 -3.16
N VAL A 124 19.73 -8.90 -2.65
CA VAL A 124 19.81 -7.44 -2.47
C VAL A 124 20.32 -6.80 -3.76
N LYS A 125 19.64 -5.77 -4.26
CA LYS A 125 20.05 -4.95 -5.40
C LYS A 125 19.80 -3.49 -5.08
N ASN A 126 20.84 -2.67 -5.07
CA ASN A 126 20.77 -1.24 -4.75
C ASN A 126 20.08 -0.95 -3.39
N GLY A 127 20.32 -1.79 -2.38
CA GLY A 127 19.71 -1.67 -1.05
C GLY A 127 18.25 -2.18 -0.96
N LEU A 128 17.69 -2.68 -2.05
CA LEU A 128 16.34 -3.25 -2.11
C LEU A 128 16.40 -4.78 -2.17
N TYR A 129 15.47 -5.47 -1.53
CA TYR A 129 15.28 -6.91 -1.67
C TYR A 129 14.41 -7.20 -2.89
N VAL A 130 14.95 -7.98 -3.81
CA VAL A 130 14.28 -8.36 -5.06
C VAL A 130 14.06 -9.86 -5.09
N LEU A 131 12.80 -10.28 -5.22
CA LEU A 131 12.41 -11.65 -5.51
C LEU A 131 12.44 -11.86 -7.03
N ARG A 132 13.18 -12.87 -7.47
CA ARG A 132 13.29 -13.31 -8.86
C ARG A 132 12.72 -14.70 -9.01
N LEU A 133 11.81 -14.87 -9.97
CA LEU A 133 11.35 -16.19 -10.40
C LEU A 133 11.28 -16.22 -11.93
N PHE A 134 10.26 -15.57 -12.50
CA PHE A 134 10.19 -15.22 -13.92
C PHE A 134 10.45 -13.72 -14.14
N GLY A 135 9.81 -12.89 -13.33
CA GLY A 135 10.09 -11.45 -13.23
C GLY A 135 11.06 -11.08 -12.10
N HIS A 136 11.22 -9.77 -11.90
CA HIS A 136 11.91 -9.18 -10.76
C HIS A 136 10.90 -8.35 -9.96
N TYR A 137 10.68 -8.71 -8.70
CA TYR A 137 9.68 -8.10 -7.84
C TYR A 137 10.37 -7.45 -6.65
N ASN A 138 10.15 -6.16 -6.42
CA ASN A 138 10.62 -5.53 -5.18
C ASN A 138 9.76 -6.06 -4.03
N ILE A 139 10.40 -6.69 -3.05
CA ILE A 139 9.73 -7.24 -1.87
C ILE A 139 10.21 -6.59 -0.58
N THR A 140 11.01 -5.52 -0.66
CA THR A 140 11.49 -4.76 0.50
C THR A 140 10.32 -4.39 1.41
N ASP A 141 9.16 -4.07 0.80
CA ASP A 141 7.84 -3.79 1.37
C ASP A 141 7.35 -4.74 2.43
N TYR A 142 7.73 -6.00 2.28
CA TYR A 142 7.23 -7.11 3.08
C TYR A 142 8.18 -7.51 4.21
N LEU A 143 9.33 -6.84 4.33
CA LEU A 143 10.31 -7.12 5.36
C LEU A 143 9.71 -6.86 6.75
N ASN A 144 9.63 -7.93 7.55
CA ASN A 144 9.09 -8.01 8.90
C ASN A 144 7.63 -7.56 9.03
N ARG A 145 6.83 -7.57 7.95
CA ARG A 145 5.42 -7.10 7.94
C ARG A 145 4.43 -8.04 8.61
N TYR A 146 4.66 -8.34 9.88
CA TYR A 146 3.75 -9.13 10.70
C TYR A 146 2.38 -8.45 10.87
N ASP A 147 2.29 -7.15 10.59
CA ASP A 147 1.04 -6.40 10.60
C ASP A 147 0.07 -6.84 9.51
N TYR A 148 0.54 -7.51 8.47
CA TYR A 148 -0.34 -8.15 7.49
C TYR A 148 -1.10 -9.36 8.03
N LEU A 149 -0.68 -9.91 9.17
CA LEU A 149 -1.40 -10.99 9.84
C LEU A 149 -2.54 -10.46 10.72
N ALA A 150 -2.61 -9.14 10.97
CA ALA A 150 -3.72 -8.57 11.73
C ALA A 150 -5.00 -8.49 10.89
N THR A 151 -6.09 -8.94 11.48
CA THR A 151 -7.43 -8.94 10.91
C THR A 151 -8.30 -7.80 11.47
N ASP A 152 -7.89 -7.15 12.56
CA ASP A 152 -8.57 -5.98 13.13
C ASP A 152 -7.63 -4.89 13.71
N GLU A 153 -8.20 -3.73 14.07
CA GLU A 153 -7.47 -2.57 14.59
C GLU A 153 -6.85 -2.80 15.98
N LYS A 154 -7.40 -3.71 16.78
CA LYS A 154 -6.89 -4.02 18.12
C LYS A 154 -5.59 -4.81 18.02
N GLU A 155 -5.52 -5.75 17.08
CA GLU A 155 -4.32 -6.50 16.74
C GLU A 155 -3.23 -5.57 16.20
N LEU A 156 -3.58 -4.60 15.34
CA LEU A 156 -2.66 -3.56 14.85
C LEU A 156 -2.04 -2.70 15.97
N GLY A 157 -2.76 -2.49 17.07
CA GLY A 157 -2.24 -1.79 18.25
C GLY A 157 -1.09 -2.53 18.93
N LEU A 158 -1.14 -3.87 18.96
CA LEU A 158 -0.09 -4.73 19.51
C LEU A 158 1.16 -4.78 18.62
N LEU A 159 1.00 -4.50 17.33
CA LEU A 159 2.08 -4.54 16.33
C LEU A 159 2.98 -3.30 16.35
N LYS A 160 2.44 -2.15 16.74
CA LYS A 160 3.18 -0.86 16.78
C LYS A 160 4.30 -0.81 17.81
N THR A 161 4.33 -1.71 18.78
CA THR A 161 5.35 -1.73 19.83
C THR A 161 6.67 -2.37 19.39
N LEU A 162 6.75 -2.92 18.17
CA LEU A 162 7.95 -3.56 17.62
C LEU A 162 8.39 -2.85 16.31
N ASP A 163 9.71 -2.66 16.18
CA ASP A 163 10.38 -1.87 15.14
C ASP A 163 10.36 -2.60 13.76
N ILE A 164 9.24 -2.55 13.05
CA ILE A 164 8.99 -3.18 11.74
C ILE A 164 8.93 -2.12 10.62
N ARG A 165 9.65 -2.33 9.49
CA ARG A 165 9.77 -1.36 8.36
C ARG A 165 8.84 -1.71 7.17
N TYR A 166 7.93 -0.80 6.82
CA TYR A 166 6.98 -0.82 5.68
C TYR A 166 7.58 -0.21 4.39
N THR A 167 7.31 -0.79 3.22
CA THR A 167 7.81 -0.27 1.91
C THR A 167 6.66 -0.38 0.83
N PRO A 168 6.64 0.39 -0.29
CA PRO A 168 5.42 0.87 -1.00
C PRO A 168 4.98 0.29 -2.39
N GLU A 169 5.84 -0.35 -3.20
CA GLU A 169 5.71 -0.46 -4.67
C GLU A 169 4.44 -1.08 -5.30
N ILE A 170 3.77 -2.02 -4.64
CA ILE A 170 2.71 -2.89 -5.23
C ILE A 170 1.31 -2.28 -5.17
N ARG A 171 1.15 -1.22 -4.37
CA ARG A 171 -0.11 -0.49 -4.23
C ARG A 171 -0.52 0.27 -5.50
N ILE A 172 0.43 0.52 -6.43
CA ILE A 172 0.24 1.35 -7.63
C ILE A 172 -0.78 0.76 -8.61
N GLN A 173 -0.62 -0.51 -9.00
CA GLN A 173 -1.37 -1.06 -10.14
C GLN A 173 -2.84 -1.31 -9.84
N ARG A 174 -3.19 -1.75 -8.63
CA ARG A 174 -4.60 -1.87 -8.20
C ARG A 174 -5.33 -0.52 -8.16
N ALA A 175 -4.62 0.54 -7.75
CA ALA A 175 -5.19 1.89 -7.73
C ALA A 175 -5.46 2.43 -9.14
N GLU A 176 -4.69 2.03 -10.16
CA GLU A 176 -4.91 2.44 -11.55
C GLU A 176 -6.13 1.77 -12.20
N GLU A 177 -6.50 0.55 -11.79
CA GLU A 177 -7.72 -0.13 -12.28
C GLU A 177 -8.99 0.35 -11.57
N GLU A 178 -8.96 0.50 -10.23
CA GLU A 178 -10.07 1.11 -9.47
C GLU A 178 -10.37 2.54 -9.95
N TYR A 179 -9.33 3.28 -10.33
CA TYR A 179 -9.43 4.61 -10.92
C TYR A 179 -10.32 4.63 -12.18
N LYS A 180 -10.11 3.70 -13.13
CA LYS A 180 -10.86 3.70 -14.41
C LYS A 180 -12.35 3.44 -14.17
N ASN A 181 -12.64 2.51 -13.28
CA ASN A 181 -14.03 2.15 -12.93
C ASN A 181 -14.76 3.33 -12.26
N ILE A 182 -14.11 4.01 -11.30
CA ILE A 182 -14.72 5.18 -10.65
C ILE A 182 -14.93 6.32 -11.65
N ALA A 183 -13.96 6.57 -12.55
CA ALA A 183 -14.11 7.60 -13.57
C ALA A 183 -15.30 7.29 -14.51
N GLU A 184 -15.49 6.03 -14.86
CA GLU A 184 -16.58 5.57 -15.73
C GLU A 184 -17.97 5.71 -15.11
N GLU A 185 -18.12 5.31 -13.85
CA GLU A 185 -19.40 5.31 -13.12
C GLU A 185 -19.86 6.71 -12.68
N ASN A 186 -18.97 7.70 -12.70
CA ASN A 186 -19.19 9.00 -12.05
C ASN A 186 -19.09 10.22 -12.98
N ASP A 187 -18.99 9.98 -14.30
CA ASP A 187 -18.84 11.02 -15.33
C ASP A 187 -17.69 12.02 -15.03
N LEU A 188 -16.59 11.51 -14.47
CA LEU A 188 -15.36 12.27 -14.23
C LEU A 188 -14.50 12.27 -15.49
N ASN A 189 -13.58 13.25 -15.63
CA ASN A 189 -12.63 13.28 -16.74
C ASN A 189 -11.83 11.97 -16.75
N LYS A 190 -11.76 11.28 -17.90
CA LYS A 190 -11.18 9.93 -18.03
C LYS A 190 -9.79 9.91 -18.68
N GLU A 191 -9.24 11.07 -19.03
CA GLU A 191 -8.01 11.17 -19.82
C GLU A 191 -6.78 10.63 -19.07
N SER A 192 -6.71 10.82 -17.74
CA SER A 192 -5.56 10.38 -16.94
C SER A 192 -5.88 10.30 -15.44
N ILE A 193 -5.10 9.49 -14.71
CA ILE A 193 -5.16 9.45 -13.24
C ILE A 193 -4.98 10.83 -12.60
N HIS A 194 -4.21 11.69 -13.27
CA HIS A 194 -4.07 13.09 -12.94
C HIS A 194 -5.41 13.84 -13.01
N SER A 195 -6.02 13.89 -14.19
CA SER A 195 -7.23 14.69 -14.44
C SER A 195 -8.45 14.20 -13.64
N THR A 196 -8.68 12.89 -13.51
CA THR A 196 -9.79 12.42 -12.65
C THR A 196 -9.54 12.71 -11.18
N THR A 197 -8.29 12.60 -10.71
CA THR A 197 -7.97 12.94 -9.31
C THR A 197 -8.27 14.41 -9.04
N ILE A 198 -7.99 15.30 -10.00
CA ILE A 198 -8.36 16.72 -9.93
C ILE A 198 -9.88 16.86 -9.81
N ASP A 199 -10.67 16.16 -10.62
CA ASP A 199 -12.14 16.22 -10.55
C ASP A 199 -12.69 15.69 -9.22
N MET A 200 -12.10 14.60 -8.69
CA MET A 200 -12.47 14.08 -7.38
C MET A 200 -12.17 15.09 -6.27
N LEU A 201 -10.98 15.69 -6.28
CA LEU A 201 -10.60 16.74 -5.32
C LEU A 201 -11.53 17.95 -5.42
N LYS A 202 -11.91 18.34 -6.64
CA LYS A 202 -12.88 19.42 -6.88
C LYS A 202 -14.22 19.13 -6.22
N ASN A 203 -14.74 17.93 -6.39
CA ASN A 203 -16.01 17.51 -5.78
C ASN A 203 -15.90 17.44 -4.25
N ILE A 204 -14.83 16.83 -3.72
CA ILE A 204 -14.58 16.77 -2.28
C ILE A 204 -14.52 18.18 -1.68
N GLY A 205 -13.80 19.11 -2.31
CA GLY A 205 -13.71 20.49 -1.83
C GLY A 205 -15.08 21.19 -1.82
N LYS A 206 -15.86 21.06 -2.90
CA LYS A 206 -17.22 21.61 -2.98
C LYS A 206 -18.14 21.07 -1.90
N TRP A 207 -18.11 19.76 -1.65
CA TRP A 207 -18.90 19.12 -0.59
C TRP A 207 -18.57 19.65 0.80
N ASN A 208 -17.33 20.08 1.02
CA ASN A 208 -16.89 20.69 2.27
C ASN A 208 -17.11 22.22 2.32
N GLY A 209 -17.83 22.78 1.36
CA GLY A 209 -18.16 24.21 1.30
C GLY A 209 -17.01 25.12 0.86
N PHE A 210 -16.01 24.58 0.17
CA PHE A 210 -14.94 25.37 -0.44
C PHE A 210 -15.32 25.82 -1.85
N ASN A 211 -14.85 27.01 -2.23
CA ASN A 211 -14.77 27.40 -3.63
C ASN A 211 -13.50 26.79 -4.24
N VAL A 212 -13.65 25.94 -5.26
CA VAL A 212 -12.53 25.18 -5.82
C VAL A 212 -12.19 25.67 -7.21
N LEU A 213 -10.94 26.08 -7.42
CA LEU A 213 -10.35 26.36 -8.72
C LEU A 213 -9.41 25.22 -9.13
N THR A 214 -9.45 24.82 -10.39
CA THR A 214 -8.60 23.75 -10.95
C THR A 214 -7.69 24.30 -12.03
N GLU A 215 -6.47 23.74 -12.14
CA GLU A 215 -5.45 24.13 -13.13
C GLU A 215 -5.25 25.66 -13.23
N SER A 216 -5.23 26.31 -12.08
CA SER A 216 -5.32 27.77 -11.96
C SER A 216 -4.14 28.33 -11.19
N LYS A 217 -3.83 29.61 -11.42
CA LYS A 217 -2.93 30.36 -10.54
C LYS A 217 -3.66 30.76 -9.25
N PRO A 218 -2.99 30.83 -8.10
CA PRO A 218 -3.59 31.44 -6.92
C PRO A 218 -4.05 32.87 -7.22
N LEU A 219 -5.14 33.30 -6.56
CA LEU A 219 -5.65 34.66 -6.73
C LEU A 219 -4.53 35.66 -6.39
N ARG A 220 -4.37 36.69 -7.22
CA ARG A 220 -3.30 37.72 -7.11
C ARG A 220 -1.89 37.23 -7.46
N MET A 221 -1.76 36.08 -8.11
CA MET A 221 -0.49 35.56 -8.64
C MET A 221 -0.46 35.51 -10.19
N ASP A 222 -0.85 36.60 -10.85
CA ASP A 222 -0.95 36.64 -12.32
C ASP A 222 0.40 36.35 -13.01
N ASN A 223 1.51 36.74 -12.38
CA ASN A 223 2.88 36.52 -12.85
C ASN A 223 3.49 35.17 -12.44
N SER A 224 2.76 34.30 -11.74
CA SER A 224 3.27 32.97 -11.39
C SER A 224 3.61 32.16 -12.64
N PRO A 225 4.78 31.50 -12.71
CA PRO A 225 5.09 30.58 -13.80
C PRO A 225 4.38 29.23 -13.67
N TYR A 226 3.71 28.97 -12.54
CA TYR A 226 3.04 27.71 -12.25
C TYR A 226 1.53 27.88 -12.10
N ASN A 227 0.80 26.99 -12.76
CA ASN A 227 -0.59 26.68 -12.43
C ASN A 227 -0.59 25.59 -11.38
N ILE A 228 -1.52 25.67 -10.43
CA ILE A 228 -1.75 24.65 -9.41
C ILE A 228 -2.94 23.81 -9.81
N ASP A 229 -2.81 22.49 -9.72
CA ASP A 229 -3.84 21.54 -10.13
C ASP A 229 -5.18 21.77 -9.41
N CYS A 230 -5.15 22.04 -8.10
CA CYS A 230 -6.37 22.33 -7.34
C CYS A 230 -6.12 23.34 -6.19
N LEU A 231 -6.99 24.34 -6.09
CA LEU A 231 -6.94 25.40 -5.06
C LEU A 231 -8.31 25.49 -4.37
N TRP A 232 -8.34 25.38 -3.05
CA TRP A 232 -9.57 25.48 -2.25
C TRP A 232 -9.57 26.76 -1.44
N TYR A 233 -10.60 27.56 -1.64
CA TYR A 233 -10.81 28.83 -0.95
C TYR A 233 -12.02 28.77 -0.02
N LYS A 234 -11.93 29.51 1.09
CA LYS A 234 -13.07 29.79 1.95
C LYS A 234 -13.19 31.30 2.10
N GLY A 235 -14.15 31.90 1.38
CA GLY A 235 -14.11 33.34 1.10
C GLY A 235 -12.88 33.66 0.23
N ASP A 236 -12.11 34.68 0.61
CA ASP A 236 -10.88 35.08 -0.08
C ASP A 236 -9.62 34.34 0.43
N ASP A 237 -9.76 33.53 1.49
CA ASP A 237 -8.64 32.82 2.10
C ASP A 237 -8.31 31.53 1.32
N LEU A 238 -7.07 31.43 0.82
CA LEU A 238 -6.54 30.20 0.27
C LEU A 238 -6.30 29.17 1.39
N TYR A 239 -7.17 28.17 1.48
CA TYR A 239 -7.09 27.14 2.52
C TYR A 239 -6.12 26.02 2.12
N LEU A 240 -6.28 25.49 0.90
CA LEU A 240 -5.48 24.38 0.41
C LEU A 240 -5.01 24.63 -1.02
N ALA A 241 -3.74 24.30 -1.27
CA ALA A 241 -3.20 24.15 -2.61
C ALA A 241 -2.74 22.70 -2.79
N ILE A 242 -3.12 22.07 -3.91
CA ILE A 242 -2.92 20.64 -4.14
C ILE A 242 -2.30 20.45 -5.53
N GLU A 243 -1.22 19.69 -5.58
CA GLU A 243 -0.60 19.19 -6.81
C GLU A 243 -0.81 17.68 -6.90
N VAL A 244 -1.17 17.19 -8.09
CA VAL A 244 -1.29 15.76 -8.39
C VAL A 244 -0.03 15.33 -9.14
N CYS A 245 0.79 14.50 -8.52
CA CYS A 245 2.06 14.05 -9.06
C CYS A 245 1.96 12.59 -9.54
N ASP A 246 1.42 12.37 -10.75
CA ASP A 246 1.32 11.04 -11.39
C ASP A 246 2.65 10.62 -12.07
N LYS A 247 3.09 11.37 -13.07
CA LYS A 247 4.28 11.21 -13.93
C LYS A 247 5.12 12.50 -13.95
N GLY A 248 4.62 13.55 -13.29
CA GLY A 248 5.23 14.87 -13.18
C GLY A 248 6.56 14.90 -12.43
N ASN A 249 7.17 16.08 -12.48
CA ASN A 249 8.45 16.41 -11.87
C ASN A 249 8.22 16.91 -10.44
N VAL A 250 8.52 16.06 -9.45
CA VAL A 250 8.33 16.35 -8.02
C VAL A 250 9.00 17.67 -7.59
N GLU A 251 10.12 18.05 -8.20
CA GLU A 251 10.79 19.31 -7.92
C GLU A 251 9.96 20.52 -8.40
N LYS A 252 9.35 20.44 -9.60
CA LYS A 252 8.44 21.47 -10.12
C LYS A 252 7.21 21.60 -9.22
N ASP A 253 6.60 20.48 -8.87
CA ASP A 253 5.38 20.45 -8.04
C ASP A 253 5.67 21.03 -6.65
N LYS A 254 6.85 20.71 -6.08
CA LYS A 254 7.34 21.31 -4.84
C LYS A 254 7.49 22.84 -4.96
N ASP A 255 8.10 23.34 -6.04
CA ASP A 255 8.28 24.80 -6.23
C ASP A 255 6.94 25.53 -6.41
N ALA A 256 5.99 24.91 -7.13
CA ALA A 256 4.64 25.41 -7.29
C ALA A 256 3.89 25.51 -5.94
N LEU A 257 3.92 24.43 -5.15
CA LEU A 257 3.33 24.42 -3.80
C LEU A 257 4.03 25.39 -2.84
N LYS A 258 5.35 25.56 -2.97
CA LYS A 258 6.11 26.51 -2.15
C LYS A 258 5.64 27.94 -2.42
N LEU A 259 5.44 28.27 -3.70
CA LEU A 259 4.93 29.57 -4.10
C LEU A 259 3.49 29.76 -3.61
N ALA A 260 2.61 28.77 -3.77
CA ALA A 260 1.25 28.84 -3.22
C ALA A 260 1.27 29.08 -1.69
N LYS A 261 2.22 28.47 -0.98
CA LYS A 261 2.40 28.68 0.46
C LYS A 261 2.84 30.09 0.81
N SER A 262 3.80 30.69 0.09
CA SER A 262 4.23 32.07 0.35
C SER A 262 3.12 33.10 0.11
N PHE A 263 2.10 32.74 -0.66
CA PHE A 263 0.92 33.56 -0.95
C PHE A 263 -0.31 33.22 -0.09
N GLY A 264 -0.12 32.51 1.01
CA GLY A 264 -1.13 32.40 2.06
C GLY A 264 -1.89 31.08 2.10
N ALA A 265 -1.53 30.08 1.30
CA ALA A 265 -2.10 28.74 1.47
C ALA A 265 -1.89 28.25 2.91
N ARG A 266 -2.97 27.92 3.62
CA ARG A 266 -2.87 27.45 5.01
C ARG A 266 -2.15 26.10 5.08
N LYS A 267 -2.47 25.19 4.17
CA LYS A 267 -1.73 23.93 3.93
C LYS A 267 -1.53 23.67 2.45
N VAL A 268 -0.55 22.84 2.14
CA VAL A 268 -0.27 22.37 0.79
C VAL A 268 -0.27 20.85 0.74
N ILE A 269 -0.70 20.27 -0.37
CA ILE A 269 -0.85 18.81 -0.50
C ILE A 269 -0.18 18.38 -1.80
N ILE A 270 0.57 17.30 -1.75
CA ILE A 270 0.98 16.57 -2.95
C ILE A 270 0.28 15.21 -2.95
N VAL A 271 -0.56 14.97 -3.95
CA VAL A 271 -1.15 13.66 -4.20
C VAL A 271 -0.17 12.89 -5.05
N SER A 272 0.30 11.73 -4.60
CA SER A 272 1.22 10.95 -5.42
C SER A 272 1.10 9.48 -5.12
N ASN A 273 1.82 8.69 -5.91
CA ASN A 273 1.91 7.29 -5.63
C ASN A 273 2.83 7.00 -4.45
N ILE A 274 2.51 5.93 -3.72
CA ILE A 274 3.19 5.53 -2.50
C ILE A 274 4.70 5.26 -2.77
N ASN A 275 5.09 4.87 -3.98
CA ASN A 275 6.48 4.63 -4.39
C ASN A 275 7.28 5.92 -4.52
N LYS A 276 6.59 7.04 -4.79
CA LYS A 276 7.21 8.36 -4.86
C LYS A 276 7.34 9.01 -3.48
N LEU A 277 6.73 8.45 -2.42
CA LEU A 277 6.81 9.02 -1.07
C LEU A 277 8.25 9.21 -0.60
N GLU A 278 9.15 8.25 -0.88
CA GLU A 278 10.54 8.39 -0.43
C GLU A 278 11.24 9.55 -1.15
N ARG A 279 11.04 9.68 -2.47
CA ARG A 279 11.57 10.79 -3.25
C ARG A 279 10.96 12.14 -2.82
N ILE A 280 9.64 12.19 -2.64
CA ILE A 280 8.92 13.37 -2.15
C ILE A 280 9.44 13.76 -0.77
N ARG A 281 9.56 12.80 0.16
CA ARG A 281 10.13 13.06 1.48
C ARG A 281 11.53 13.64 1.37
N LYS A 282 12.43 13.04 0.57
CA LYS A 282 13.79 13.58 0.38
C LYS A 282 13.78 15.00 -0.17
N ILE A 283 12.97 15.29 -1.19
CA ILE A 283 12.88 16.61 -1.82
C ILE A 283 12.31 17.69 -0.87
N PHE A 284 11.29 17.36 -0.09
CA PHE A 284 10.62 18.30 0.81
C PHE A 284 11.33 18.43 2.17
N MET A 285 12.03 17.39 2.65
CA MET A 285 12.66 17.35 3.98
C MET A 285 13.80 18.37 4.15
N PHE A 286 14.48 18.76 3.07
CA PHE A 286 15.56 19.75 3.09
C PHE A 286 15.09 21.19 2.82
N ASN A 287 13.77 21.43 2.69
CA ASN A 287 13.20 22.76 2.44
C ASN A 287 12.34 23.18 3.64
N GLY A 288 12.96 23.85 4.63
CA GLY A 288 12.36 24.14 5.94
C GLY A 288 11.04 24.91 5.89
N GLU A 289 10.81 25.71 4.84
CA GLU A 289 9.61 26.53 4.69
C GLU A 289 8.36 25.74 4.30
N ILE A 290 8.49 24.62 3.58
CA ILE A 290 7.34 23.86 3.07
C ILE A 290 7.14 22.54 3.82
N LYS A 291 8.21 21.98 4.40
CA LYS A 291 8.22 20.70 5.13
C LYS A 291 7.09 20.54 6.14
N PHE A 292 6.81 21.57 6.93
CA PHE A 292 5.82 21.52 8.02
C PHE A 292 4.38 21.78 7.55
N TRP A 293 4.20 22.18 6.29
CA TRP A 293 2.91 22.57 5.73
C TRP A 293 2.42 21.63 4.63
N THR A 294 3.30 20.74 4.14
CA THR A 294 2.96 19.73 3.15
C THR A 294 2.38 18.47 3.78
N GLU A 295 1.23 18.04 3.28
CA GLU A 295 0.75 16.67 3.43
C GLU A 295 0.96 15.88 2.14
N VAL A 296 1.23 14.58 2.28
CA VAL A 296 1.28 13.66 1.13
C VAL A 296 0.07 12.76 1.18
N TRP A 297 -0.75 12.81 0.14
CA TRP A 297 -1.91 11.94 -0.01
C TRP A 297 -1.62 10.88 -1.09
N SER A 298 -2.14 9.67 -0.88
CA SER A 298 -2.15 8.67 -1.95
C SER A 298 -3.37 8.88 -2.85
N PHE A 299 -3.26 8.45 -4.11
CA PHE A 299 -4.41 8.36 -5.03
C PHE A 299 -5.57 7.58 -4.39
N GLU A 300 -5.28 6.41 -3.80
CA GLU A 300 -6.27 5.59 -3.09
C GLU A 300 -7.01 6.34 -1.97
N ARG A 301 -6.32 7.22 -1.23
CA ARG A 301 -6.95 8.01 -0.18
C ARG A 301 -7.98 8.97 -0.77
N VAL A 302 -7.63 9.66 -1.87
CA VAL A 302 -8.54 10.56 -2.57
C VAL A 302 -9.75 9.79 -3.09
N PHE A 303 -9.53 8.60 -3.66
CA PHE A 303 -10.61 7.76 -4.19
C PHE A 303 -11.59 7.32 -3.10
N LYS A 304 -11.06 6.86 -1.96
CA LYS A 304 -11.90 6.46 -0.82
C LYS A 304 -12.69 7.64 -0.27
N MET A 305 -12.05 8.82 -0.14
CA MET A 305 -12.72 10.04 0.28
C MET A 305 -13.83 10.45 -0.70
N TYR A 306 -13.56 10.35 -2.00
CA TYR A 306 -14.54 10.67 -3.03
C TYR A 306 -15.76 9.74 -2.96
N LYS A 307 -15.54 8.43 -2.93
CA LYS A 307 -16.61 7.42 -2.92
C LYS A 307 -17.50 7.57 -1.68
N LEU A 308 -16.90 7.65 -0.50
CA LEU A 308 -17.64 7.83 0.76
C LEU A 308 -18.35 9.17 0.82
N GLY A 309 -17.71 10.24 0.33
CA GLY A 309 -18.33 11.55 0.23
C GLY A 309 -19.55 11.54 -0.69
N LYS A 310 -19.40 10.96 -1.89
CA LYS A 310 -20.51 10.84 -2.86
C LYS A 310 -21.71 10.16 -2.22
N GLU A 311 -21.51 8.97 -1.64
CA GLU A 311 -22.57 8.20 -0.98
C GLU A 311 -23.26 9.00 0.13
N PHE A 312 -22.48 9.67 0.99
CA PHE A 312 -23.04 10.51 2.05
C PHE A 312 -23.85 11.68 1.49
N PHE A 313 -23.27 12.47 0.56
CA PHE A 313 -23.92 13.69 0.07
C PHE A 313 -25.12 13.38 -0.83
N GLU A 314 -25.13 12.27 -1.57
CA GLU A 314 -26.31 11.81 -2.30
C GLU A 314 -27.48 11.47 -1.37
N ASN A 315 -27.19 10.83 -0.23
CA ASN A 315 -28.21 10.55 0.78
C ASN A 315 -28.62 11.81 1.55
N PHE A 316 -27.68 12.72 1.82
CA PHE A 316 -27.96 13.96 2.55
C PHE A 316 -28.77 14.97 1.74
N GLU A 317 -28.57 15.06 0.42
CA GLU A 317 -29.43 15.90 -0.44
C GLU A 317 -30.87 15.39 -0.50
N LYS A 318 -31.07 14.07 -0.48
CA LYS A 318 -32.42 13.50 -0.29
C LYS A 318 -33.02 13.95 1.05
N PHE A 319 -32.24 13.96 2.13
CA PHE A 319 -32.70 14.47 3.41
C PHE A 319 -33.06 15.98 3.38
N LYS A 320 -32.25 16.84 2.75
CA LYS A 320 -32.53 18.29 2.69
C LYS A 320 -33.80 18.65 1.94
N THR A 321 -34.19 17.84 0.97
CA THR A 321 -35.37 18.07 0.13
C THR A 321 -36.65 17.56 0.77
N TYR A 322 -36.59 16.97 1.98
CA TYR A 322 -37.77 16.54 2.70
C TYR A 322 -38.52 17.70 3.35
N ASN A 323 -39.82 17.76 3.06
CA ASN A 323 -40.76 18.58 3.81
C ASN A 323 -41.13 17.90 5.12
N TRP A 324 -41.59 18.72 6.07
CA TRP A 324 -42.05 18.29 7.39
C TRP A 324 -43.06 17.14 7.27
N ASN A 325 -42.84 16.05 8.02
CA ASN A 325 -43.69 14.87 8.05
C ASN A 325 -44.10 14.59 9.50
N GLU A 326 -45.40 14.40 9.74
CA GLU A 326 -45.95 14.13 11.08
C GLU A 326 -45.59 12.75 11.63
N ASN A 327 -45.08 11.85 10.79
CA ASN A 327 -44.74 10.47 11.15
C ASN A 327 -43.23 10.26 11.26
N LEU A 328 -42.80 9.54 12.30
CA LEU A 328 -41.41 9.10 12.45
C LEU A 328 -41.10 8.02 11.39
N MET A 329 -40.22 8.34 10.46
CA MET A 329 -39.80 7.44 9.38
C MET A 329 -38.34 7.04 9.58
N GLU A 330 -38.09 5.74 9.68
CA GLU A 330 -36.74 5.17 9.63
C GLU A 330 -36.39 4.85 8.17
N TYR A 331 -35.25 5.37 7.70
CA TYR A 331 -34.74 5.10 6.36
C TYR A 331 -33.51 4.20 6.49
N LEU A 332 -33.58 3.02 5.87
CA LEU A 332 -32.51 2.03 5.78
C LEU A 332 -31.60 2.31 4.58
#